data_AF-A0A7X9FSF8-F1
#
_entry.id   AF-A0A7X9FSF8-F1
#
_cell.length_a   1.000
_cell.length_b   1.000
_cell.length_c   1.000
_cell.angle_alpha   90.00
_cell.angle_beta   90.00
_cell.angle_gamma   90.00
#
_symmetry.space_group_name_H-M   'P 1'
#
loop_
_entity.id
_entity.type
_entity.pdbx_description
1 polymer ?
#
loop_
_entity_poly.entity_id
_entity_poly.type
_entity_poly.pdbx_seq_one_letter_code
_entity_poly.pdbx_strand_id
1 'polypeptide(L)' 'MIEVSSSLKIDENELQFDFIRASGPGGQNVNKVATAVQLRFDVWHSPSLEAEVKERLIRLAGRRMTEDGVLVIEARR' A
#
# COMPACT_ATOMS: atom_id res chain seq x y z
N MET A 1 1.12 3.98 14.63
CA MET A 1 0.41 2.67 14.66
C MET A 1 -0.95 2.82 13.99
N ILE A 2 -1.25 1.99 12.99
CA ILE A 2 -2.55 1.91 12.33
C ILE A 2 -3.37 0.76 12.95
N GLU A 3 -4.56 1.07 13.46
CA GLU A 3 -5.47 0.06 14.01
C GLU A 3 -6.34 -0.54 12.91
N VAL A 4 -6.29 -1.87 12.76
CA VAL A 4 -7.11 -2.60 11.78
C VAL A 4 -8.30 -3.26 12.48
N SER A 5 -8.08 -3.81 13.67
CA SER A 5 -9.12 -4.38 14.53
C SER A 5 -8.70 -4.30 16.00
N SER A 6 -9.57 -4.73 16.93
CA SER A 6 -9.28 -4.73 18.36
C SER A 6 -8.04 -5.53 18.76
N SER A 7 -7.65 -6.53 17.95
CA SER A 7 -6.47 -7.38 18.19
C SER A 7 -5.34 -7.18 17.17
N LEU A 8 -5.54 -6.37 16.13
CA LEU A 8 -4.56 -6.17 15.06
C LEU A 8 -4.21 -4.70 14.89
N LYS A 9 -2.95 -4.38 15.13
CA LYS A 9 -2.34 -3.07 14.87
C LYS A 9 -1.11 -3.26 14.01
N ILE A 10 -0.91 -2.38 13.04
CA ILE A 10 0.24 -2.39 12.13
C ILE A 10 1.10 -1.17 12.48
N ASP A 11 2.40 -1.36 12.63
CA ASP A 11 3.32 -0.25 12.85
C ASP A 11 3.49 0.55 11.56
N GLU A 12 3.61 1.88 11.67
CA GLU A 12 3.79 2.74 10.50
C GLU A 12 5.12 2.46 9.78
N ASN A 13 6.12 1.94 10.49
CA ASN A 13 7.39 1.52 9.92
C ASN A 13 7.27 0.28 9.01
N GLU A 14 6.17 -0.46 9.09
CA GLU A 14 5.88 -1.57 8.16
C GLU A 14 5.33 -1.05 6.81
N LEU A 15 4.99 0.24 6.74
CA LEU A 15 4.34 0.86 5.59
C LEU A 15 5.30 1.84 4.92
N GLN A 16 5.46 1.69 3.61
CA GLN A 16 6.23 2.63 2.80
C GLN A 16 5.29 3.42 1.90
N PHE A 17 5.52 4.72 1.78
CA PHE A 17 4.69 5.62 0.99
C PHE A 17 5.54 6.36 -0.03
N ASP A 18 5.24 6.14 -1.30
CA ASP A 18 5.86 6.83 -2.44
C ASP A 18 4.89 7.85 -3.03
N PHE A 19 5.27 9.12 -3.06
CA PHE A 19 4.47 10.17 -3.67
C PHE A 19 4.79 10.25 -5.16
N ILE A 20 3.81 9.90 -5.99
CA ILE A 20 3.95 9.84 -7.44
C ILE A 20 3.20 11.00 -8.12
N ARG A 21 3.69 11.40 -9.30
CA ARG A 21 2.96 12.35 -10.14
C ARG A 21 1.81 11.60 -10.81
N ALA A 22 0.59 12.12 -10.73
CA ALA A 22 -0.49 11.57 -11.52
C ALA A 22 -0.22 11.88 -13.01
N SER A 23 0.05 10.85 -13.79
CA SER A 23 0.21 10.96 -15.25
C SER A 23 -1.18 11.16 -15.88
N GLY A 24 -1.52 12.40 -16.20
CA GLY A 24 -2.63 12.76 -17.08
C GLY A 24 -2.10 13.52 -18.32
N PRO A 25 -2.78 13.45 -19.48
CA PRO A 25 -2.39 14.23 -20.67
C PRO A 25 -2.45 15.73 -20.35
N GLY A 26 -1.29 16.35 -20.18
CA GLY A 26 -1.13 17.70 -19.66
C GLY A 26 -1.07 18.78 -20.73
N GLY A 27 -2.17 19.52 -20.89
CA GLY A 27 -2.15 20.89 -21.40
C GLY A 27 -1.52 21.85 -20.38
N GLN A 28 -1.08 23.02 -20.85
CA GLN A 28 -0.48 24.11 -20.07
C GLN A 28 -1.21 24.30 -18.73
N ASN A 29 -0.52 24.07 -17.59
CA ASN A 29 -0.89 24.24 -16.17
C ASN A 29 -0.65 23.00 -15.27
N VAL A 30 0.02 21.94 -15.76
CA VAL A 30 0.53 20.81 -14.94
C VAL A 30 1.76 21.23 -14.13
N ASN A 31 1.58 22.14 -13.18
CA ASN A 31 2.63 22.49 -12.22
C ASN A 31 2.16 22.17 -10.79
N LYS A 32 2.88 21.23 -10.16
CA LYS A 32 3.40 21.34 -8.78
C LYS A 32 2.79 20.54 -7.62
N VAL A 33 1.93 19.53 -7.81
CA VAL A 33 1.53 18.65 -6.69
C VAL A 33 1.59 17.17 -7.09
N ALA A 34 2.27 16.35 -6.29
CA ALA A 34 2.12 14.89 -6.31
C ALA A 34 0.70 14.56 -5.84
N THR A 35 -0.24 14.40 -6.77
CA THR A 35 -1.65 14.12 -6.48
C THR A 35 -1.95 12.65 -6.25
N ALA A 36 -0.94 11.78 -6.34
CA ALA A 36 -1.08 10.35 -6.14
C ALA A 36 -0.01 9.83 -5.16
N VAL A 37 -0.41 8.82 -4.39
CA VAL A 37 0.42 8.14 -3.38
C VAL A 37 0.33 6.65 -3.62
N GLN A 38 1.46 5.97 -3.63
CA GLN A 38 1.57 4.53 -3.63
C GLN A 38 1.98 4.07 -2.23
N LEU A 39 1.15 3.23 -1.60
CA LEU A 39 1.46 2.51 -0.37
C LEU A 39 2.04 1.15 -0.74
N ARG A 40 3.12 0.75 -0.07
CA ARG A 40 3.71 -0.58 -0.14
C ARG A 40 3.76 -1.17 1.27
N PHE A 41 3.29 -2.40 1.40
CA PHE A 41 3.26 -3.14 2.67
C PHE A 41 3.77 -4.57 2.46
N ASP A 42 4.88 -4.94 3.09
CA ASP A 42 5.44 -6.29 3.02
C ASP A 42 4.64 -7.26 3.89
N VAL A 43 3.69 -7.96 3.28
CA VAL A 43 2.77 -8.85 3.99
C VAL A 43 3.49 -10.11 4.48
N TRP A 44 4.47 -10.61 3.73
CA TRP A 44 5.21 -11.82 4.11
C TRP A 44 6.06 -11.61 5.35
N HIS A 45 6.77 -10.49 5.43
CA HIS A 45 7.68 -10.19 6.53
C HIS A 45 7.06 -9.36 7.65
N SER A 46 5.80 -8.92 7.51
CA SER A 46 5.10 -8.20 8.58
C SER A 46 5.08 -9.00 9.89
N PRO A 47 5.64 -8.49 11.00
CA PRO A 47 5.53 -9.10 12.33
C PRO A 47 4.13 -8.96 12.92
N SER A 48 3.33 -8.02 12.42
CA SER A 48 1.99 -7.72 12.94
C SER A 48 0.92 -8.70 12.45
N LEU A 49 1.19 -9.45 11.38
CA LEU A 49 0.23 -10.40 10.80
C LEU A 49 0.51 -11.84 11.21
N GLU A 50 -0.52 -12.53 11.69
CA GLU A 50 -0.49 -13.98 11.86
C GLU A 50 -0.49 -14.70 10.50
N ALA A 51 0.05 -15.93 10.46
CA ALA A 51 0.21 -16.71 9.23
C ALA A 51 -1.12 -16.87 8.45
N GLU A 52 -2.21 -17.17 9.15
CA GLU A 52 -3.53 -17.31 8.51
C GLU A 52 -4.00 -16.00 7.88
N VAL A 53 -3.76 -14.86 8.55
CA VAL A 53 -4.11 -13.54 8.04
C VAL A 53 -3.29 -13.20 6.80
N LYS A 54 -1.98 -13.51 6.80
CA LYS A 54 -1.10 -13.36 5.63
C LYS A 54 -1.64 -14.14 4.43
N GLU A 55 -1.92 -15.43 4.60
CA GLU A 55 -2.44 -16.28 3.52
C GLU A 55 -3.79 -15.81 2.97
N ARG A 56 -4.69 -15.35 3.85
CA ARG A 56 -5.98 -14.81 3.43
C ARG A 56 -5.79 -13.49 2.69
N LEU A 57 -4.94 -12.60 3.19
CA LEU A 57 -4.67 -11.31 2.57
C LEU A 57 -4.05 -11.46 1.18
N ILE A 58 -3.09 -12.38 1.01
CA ILE A 58 -2.47 -12.67 -0.30
C ILE A 58 -3.53 -13.11 -1.31
N ARG A 59 -4.43 -14.01 -0.92
CA ARG A 59 -5.53 -14.48 -1.78
C ARG A 59 -6.50 -13.35 -2.15
N LEU A 60 -6.81 -12.46 -1.22
CA LEU A 60 -7.74 -11.35 -1.43
C LEU A 60 -7.14 -10.17 -2.20
N ALA A 61 -5.83 -9.94 -2.06
CA ALA A 61 -5.14 -8.83 -2.69
C ALA A 61 -5.13 -8.95 -4.22
N GLY A 62 -5.07 -10.18 -4.75
CA GLY A 62 -5.10 -10.46 -6.18
C GLY A 62 -4.00 -9.68 -6.91
N ARG A 63 -4.39 -8.87 -7.91
CA ARG A 63 -3.45 -8.07 -8.73
C ARG A 63 -2.68 -7.00 -7.96
N ARG A 64 -3.07 -6.69 -6.72
CA ARG A 64 -2.37 -5.73 -5.86
C ARG A 64 -1.19 -6.35 -5.10
N MET A 65 -1.04 -7.67 -5.15
CA MET A 65 0.07 -8.39 -4.53
C MET A 65 1.20 -8.58 -5.54
N THR A 66 2.42 -8.24 -5.16
CA THR A 66 3.61 -8.58 -5.96
C THR A 66 4.01 -10.04 -5.74
N GLU A 67 4.87 -10.56 -6.62
CA GLU A 67 5.43 -11.91 -6.46
C GLU A 67 6.26 -12.05 -5.17
N ASP A 68 6.86 -10.96 -4.68
CA ASP A 68 7.59 -10.90 -3.41
C ASP A 68 6.71 -10.73 -2.16
N GLY A 69 5.38 -10.84 -2.29
CA GLY A 69 4.47 -10.73 -1.15
C GLY A 69 4.25 -9.30 -0.64
N VAL A 70 4.51 -8.28 -1.47
CA VAL A 70 4.26 -6.88 -1.13
C VAL A 70 2.89 -6.45 -1.65
N LEU A 71 2.03 -5.97 -0.75
CA LEU A 71 0.77 -5.34 -1.10
C LEU A 71 1.02 -3.91 -1.56
N VAL A 72 0.60 -3.59 -2.79
CA VAL A 72 0.71 -2.26 -3.39
C VAL A 72 -0.68 -1.65 -3.57
N ILE A 73 -0.90 -0.48 -2.98
CA ILE A 73 -2.14 0.28 -3.09
C ILE A 73 -1.84 1.67 -3.64
N GLU A 74 -2.49 2.04 -4.73
CA GLU A 74 -2.39 3.39 -5.29
C GLU A 74 -3.64 4.20 -4.96
N ALA A 75 -3.43 5.34 -4.31
CA ALA A 75 -4.45 6.36 -4.08
C ALA A 75 -4.18 7.52 -5.03
N ARG A 76 -5.16 7.87 -5.86
CA ARG A 76 -5.14 9.04 -6.76
C ARG A 76 -6.41 9.84 -6.57
N ARG A 77 -6.29 11.17 -6.65
CA ARG A 77 -7.40 12.12 -6.60
C ARG A 77 -7.74 12.65 -7.99
#